data_AF-A0A101ERK8-F1
#
_entry.id   AF-A0A101ERK8-F1
#
_cell.length_a   1.000
_cell.length_b   1.000
_cell.length_c   1.000
_cell.angle_alpha   90.00
_cell.angle_beta   90.00
_cell.angle_gamma   90.00
#
_symmetry.space_group_name_H-M   'P 1'
#
loop_
_entity.id
_entity.type
_entity.pdbx_description
1 polymer ?
#
loop_
_entity_poly.entity_id
_entity_poly.type
_entity_poly.pdbx_seq_one_letter_code
_entity_poly.pdbx_strand_id
1 'polypeptide(L)' 'NVKILVFDDLNHLMISGEGKSTPVEYMKKGHVDKRVIGEIARWMVK' A
#
# COMPACT_ATOMS: atom_id res chain seq x y z
N ASN A 1 1.55 -21.55 7.72
CA ASN A 1 2.59 -20.65 7.17
C ASN A 1 2.08 -19.23 7.15
N VAL A 2 2.91 -18.27 7.55
CA VAL A 2 2.61 -16.84 7.54
C VAL A 2 3.68 -16.14 6.71
N LYS A 3 3.29 -15.15 5.90
CA LYS A 3 4.20 -14.31 5.11
C LYS A 3 3.96 -12.85 5.50
N ILE A 4 5.03 -12.13 5.83
CA ILE A 4 5.00 -10.68 6.08
C ILE A 4 5.64 -9.99 4.88
N LEU A 5 5.00 -8.93 4.38
CA LEU A 5 5.47 -8.11 3.27
C LEU A 5 5.59 -6.67 3.74
N VAL A 6 6.75 -6.06 3.49
CA VAL A 6 7.03 -4.67 3.82
C VAL A 6 7.25 -3.92 2.51
N PHE A 7 6.62 -2.76 2.38
CA PHE A 7 6.78 -1.85 1.25
C PHE A 7 7.40 -0.55 1.76
N ASP A 8 8.73 -0.48 1.71
CA ASP A 8 9.51 0.60 2.34
C ASP A 8 9.24 1.99 1.75
N ASP A 9 8.69 2.03 0.53
CA ASP A 9 8.37 3.25 -0.21
C ASP A 9 6.91 3.68 -0.09
N LEU A 10 6.10 2.95 0.69
CA LEU A 10 4.69 3.26 0.93
C LEU A 10 4.48 3.84 2.33
N ASN A 11 3.64 4.87 2.41
CA ASN A 11 3.16 5.37 3.68
C ASN A 11 2.08 4.44 4.30
N HIS A 12 1.56 4.81 5.47
CA HIS A 12 0.55 4.02 6.19
C HIS A 12 -0.80 3.92 5.47
N LEU A 13 -1.03 4.74 4.44
CA LEU A 13 -2.20 4.67 3.55
C LEU A 13 -1.93 3.80 2.32
N MET A 14 -0.78 3.14 2.25
CA MET A 14 -0.33 2.34 1.11
C MET A 14 -0.12 3.18 -0.16
N ILE A 15 0.28 4.44 -0.01
CA ILE A 15 0.53 5.39 -1.10
C ILE A 15 2.05 5.57 -1.25
N SER A 16 2.56 5.54 -2.48
CA SER A 16 3.96 5.83 -2.74
C SER A 16 4.25 7.34 -2.65
N GLY A 17 5.41 7.68 -2.10
CA GLY A 17 5.85 9.07 -1.98
C GLY A 17 7.16 9.22 -1.21
N GLU A 18 7.70 10.44 -1.23
CA GLU A 18 8.90 10.81 -0.48
C GLU A 18 8.54 11.84 0.60
N GLY A 19 9.28 11.81 1.72
CA GLY A 19 9.07 12.76 2.81
C GLY A 19 7.92 12.37 3.76
N LYS A 20 7.45 13.34 4.54
CA LYS A 20 6.40 13.12 5.54
C LYS A 20 5.03 13.04 4.87
N SER A 21 4.24 12.05 5.26
CA SER A 21 2.83 12.00 4.85
C SER A 21 2.04 13.16 5.44
N THR A 22 1.07 13.65 4.68
CA THR A 22 0.25 14.82 5.01
C THR A 22 -1.24 14.51 4.96
N PRO A 23 -2.09 15.17 5.78
CA PRO A 23 -3.54 14.94 5.78
C PRO A 23 -4.26 15.18 4.45
N VAL A 24 -3.66 15.90 3.49
CA VAL A 24 -4.28 16.10 2.18
C VAL A 24 -4.26 14.83 1.32
N GLU A 25 -3.31 13.92 1.56
CA GLU A 25 -3.15 12.69 0.75
C GLU A 25 -4.33 11.73 0.88
N TYR A 26 -5.06 11.77 2.00
CA TYR A 26 -6.28 10.99 2.22
C TYR A 26 -7.36 11.29 1.16
N MET A 27 -7.33 12.49 0.57
CA MET A 27 -8.30 12.93 -0.42
C MET A 27 -8.00 12.41 -1.83
N LYS A 28 -6.81 11.82 -2.06
CA LYS A 28 -6.44 11.23 -3.34
C LYS A 28 -7.25 9.95 -3.56
N LYS A 29 -8.17 9.92 -4.54
CA LYS A 29 -8.92 8.70 -4.85
C LYS A 29 -8.02 7.65 -5.51
N GLY A 30 -8.24 6.37 -5.20
CA GLY A 30 -7.49 5.26 -5.80
C GLY A 30 -6.00 5.27 -5.43
N HIS A 31 -5.66 5.71 -4.21
CA HIS A 31 -4.28 5.95 -3.79
C HIS A 31 -3.51 4.69 -3.37
N VAL A 32 -4.19 3.58 -3.11
CA VAL A 32 -3.58 2.31 -2.71
C VAL A 32 -2.73 1.77 -3.86
N ASP A 33 -1.46 1.49 -3.59
CA ASP A 33 -0.52 0.96 -4.57
C ASP A 33 -0.98 -0.41 -5.10
N LYS A 34 -0.88 -0.57 -6.42
CA LYS A 34 -1.30 -1.80 -7.14
C LYS A 34 -0.53 -3.04 -6.67
N ARG A 35 0.70 -2.89 -6.19
CA ARG A 35 1.51 -3.99 -5.62
C ARG A 35 0.83 -4.60 -4.39
N VAL A 36 0.28 -3.77 -3.51
CA VAL A 36 -0.46 -4.21 -2.31
C VAL A 36 -1.72 -4.97 -2.71
N ILE A 37 -2.52 -4.39 -3.62
CA ILE A 37 -3.74 -5.02 -4.15
C ILE A 37 -3.39 -6.38 -4.78
N GLY A 38 -2.32 -6.44 -5.58
CA GLY A 38 -1.88 -7.66 -6.24
C GLY A 38 -1.45 -8.77 -5.27
N GLU A 39 -0.74 -8.44 -4.19
CA GLU A 39 -0.34 -9.43 -3.18
C GLU A 39 -1.54 -9.93 -2.37
N ILE A 40 -2.51 -9.06 -2.04
CA ILE A 40 -3.76 -9.49 -1.39
C ILE A 40 -4.55 -10.42 -2.32
N ALA A 41 -4.74 -10.04 -3.58
CA ALA A 41 -5.45 -10.86 -4.55
C ALA A 41 -4.78 -12.23 -4.73
N ARG A 42 -3.44 -12.26 -4.82
CA ARG A 42 -2.65 -13.51 -4.87
C ARG A 42 -2.80 -14.36 -3.60
N TRP A 43 -2.89 -13.73 -2.43
CA TRP A 43 -3.10 -14.42 -1.17
C TRP A 43 -4.48 -15.07 -1.09
N MET A 44 -5.53 -14.39 -1.57
CA MET A 44 -6.91 -14.90 -1.50
C MET A 44 -7.17 -16.15 -2.36
N VAL A 45 -6.41 -16.34 -3.45
CA VAL A 45 -6.58 -17.47 -4.37
C VAL A 45 -5.56 -18.58 -4.16
N LYS A 46 -4.73 -18.46 -3.12
CA LYS A 46 -3.78 -19.49 -2.69
C LYS A 46 -4.40 -20.39 -1.63
#